data_AF-A0A1Q9RXM2-F1
#
_entry.id   AF-A0A1Q9RXM2-F1
#
_cell.length_a   1.000
_cell.length_b   1.000
_cell.length_c   1.000
_cell.angle_alpha   90.00
_cell.angle_beta   90.00
_cell.angle_gamma   90.00
#
_symmetry.space_group_name_H-M   'P 1'
#
loop_
_entity.id
_entity.type
_entity.pdbx_description
1 polymer ?
#
loop_
_entity_poly.entity_id
_entity_poly.type
_entity_poly.pdbx_seq_one_letter_code
_entity_poly.pdbx_strand_id
1 'polypeptide(L)'
;MGTRAQEIQSRLQAIENGVGPQMWRGRAADGFAALLAETGPDLTRLATSYGLASQALATYATELAAAQDAARAAGAAASTATEDRDRAGTDRDTAESDARQHSAAAADAQLRLDPVGAQDAELRRSDALQRVNTARAAADQAERSLAAAQRNADEAAARRDAAAARCIRELDEASTAGDALRGAWDAF
;
A
#
# COMPACT_ATOMS: atom_id res chain seq x y z
N MET A 1 15.00 5.48 -15.10
CA MET A 1 16.13 4.56 -15.34
C MET A 1 16.00 3.71 -16.63
N GLY A 2 15.03 3.96 -17.53
CA GLY A 2 14.89 3.21 -18.80
C GLY A 2 15.70 3.74 -20.01
N THR A 3 16.43 4.84 -19.84
CA THR A 3 17.07 5.58 -20.95
C THR A 3 18.21 4.80 -21.63
N ARG A 4 19.00 4.03 -20.88
CA ARG A 4 20.20 3.37 -21.40
C ARG A 4 19.89 2.13 -22.24
N ALA A 5 18.87 1.35 -21.86
CA ALA A 5 18.44 0.19 -22.64
C ALA A 5 17.78 0.63 -23.97
N GLN A 6 16.95 1.68 -23.93
CA GLN A 6 16.38 2.30 -25.14
C GLN A 6 17.46 2.93 -26.03
N GLU A 7 18.47 3.57 -25.44
CA GLU A 7 19.61 4.11 -26.18
C GLU A 7 20.45 3.01 -26.85
N ILE A 8 20.69 1.89 -26.16
CA ILE A 8 21.38 0.72 -26.72
C ILE A 8 20.55 0.09 -27.85
N GLN A 9 19.25 -0.11 -27.66
CA GLN A 9 18.35 -0.64 -28.67
C GLN A 9 18.30 0.28 -29.91
N SER A 10 18.20 1.59 -29.70
CA SER A 10 18.20 2.58 -30.78
C SER A 10 19.53 2.60 -31.54
N ARG A 11 20.66 2.46 -30.85
CA ARG A 11 21.98 2.35 -31.49
C ARG A 11 22.16 1.05 -32.27
N LEU A 12 21.69 -0.08 -31.73
CA LEU A 12 21.72 -1.36 -32.45
C LEU A 12 20.86 -1.29 -33.72
N GLN A 13 19.63 -0.77 -33.63
CA GLN A 13 18.79 -0.55 -34.81
C GLN A 13 19.42 0.41 -35.81
N ALA A 14 20.12 1.46 -35.37
CA ALA A 14 20.82 2.38 -36.25
C ALA A 14 22.05 1.74 -36.94
N ILE A 15 22.69 0.76 -36.31
CA ILE A 15 23.80 -0.03 -36.88
C ILE A 15 23.26 -1.05 -37.89
N GLU A 16 22.18 -1.78 -37.53
CA GLU A 16 21.51 -2.75 -38.40
C GLU A 16 20.89 -2.09 -39.64
N ASN A 17 20.31 -0.90 -39.50
CA ASN A 17 19.59 -0.20 -40.57
C ASN A 17 20.39 0.97 -41.19
N GLY A 18 21.62 1.22 -40.74
CA GLY A 18 22.47 2.31 -41.21
C GLY A 18 23.08 2.07 -42.60
N VAL A 19 23.61 3.14 -43.22
CA VAL A 19 24.21 3.10 -44.58
C VAL A 19 25.64 2.51 -44.60
N GLY A 20 26.28 2.38 -43.43
CA GLY A 20 27.67 1.91 -43.28
C GLY A 20 27.98 0.49 -43.79
N PRO A 21 27.14 -0.53 -43.49
CA PRO A 21 27.29 -1.89 -44.03
C PRO A 21 27.13 -1.98 -45.56
N GLN A 22 26.47 -0.99 -46.17
CA GLN A 22 26.14 -0.99 -47.61
C GLN A 22 27.27 -0.38 -48.47
N MET A 23 28.09 0.49 -47.89
CA MET A 23 29.23 1.13 -48.57
C MET A 23 30.57 0.41 -48.35
N TRP A 24 30.67 -0.44 -47.33
CA TRP A 24 31.87 -1.21 -47.05
C TRP A 24 31.80 -2.57 -47.79
N ARG A 25 32.78 -2.87 -48.65
CA ARG A 25 32.79 -4.08 -49.50
C ARG A 25 34.08 -4.88 -49.33
N GLY A 26 33.99 -6.19 -49.53
CA GLY A 26 35.10 -7.14 -49.48
C GLY A 26 34.96 -8.14 -48.34
N ARG A 27 35.83 -9.16 -48.31
CA ARG A 27 35.72 -10.34 -47.43
C ARG A 27 35.58 -10.02 -45.94
N ALA A 28 36.17 -8.90 -45.49
CA ALA A 28 36.04 -8.41 -44.11
C ALA A 28 34.68 -7.76 -43.82
N ALA A 29 34.10 -7.07 -44.80
CA ALA A 29 32.75 -6.52 -44.69
C ALA A 29 31.70 -7.65 -44.73
N ASP A 30 31.89 -8.67 -45.56
CA ASP A 30 31.02 -9.86 -45.59
C ASP A 30 31.09 -10.63 -44.26
N GLY A 31 32.29 -10.78 -43.69
CA GLY A 31 32.49 -11.37 -42.36
C GLY A 31 31.86 -10.55 -41.23
N PHE A 32 31.93 -9.22 -41.30
CA PHE A 32 31.27 -8.33 -40.33
C PHE A 32 29.74 -8.36 -40.48
N ALA A 33 29.21 -8.38 -41.71
CA ALA A 33 27.78 -8.48 -41.96
C ALA A 33 27.21 -9.82 -41.50
N ALA A 34 27.95 -10.93 -41.70
CA ALA A 34 27.60 -12.23 -41.16
C ALA A 34 27.58 -12.21 -39.62
N LEU A 35 28.63 -11.66 -39.00
CA LEU A 35 28.70 -11.53 -37.54
C LEU A 35 27.57 -10.64 -36.98
N LEU A 36 27.22 -9.53 -37.65
CA LEU A 36 26.13 -8.66 -37.22
C LEU A 36 24.76 -9.33 -37.40
N ALA A 37 24.54 -10.05 -38.49
CA ALA A 37 23.31 -10.81 -38.72
C ALA A 37 23.13 -11.92 -37.69
N GLU A 38 24.23 -12.51 -37.23
CA GLU A 38 24.25 -13.57 -36.22
C GLU A 38 24.07 -13.01 -34.80
N THR A 39 24.72 -11.89 -34.46
CA THR A 39 24.78 -11.36 -33.09
C THR A 39 23.78 -10.23 -32.79
N GLY A 40 23.28 -9.53 -33.80
CA GLY A 40 22.34 -8.40 -33.69
C GLY A 40 20.99 -8.76 -33.07
N PRO A 41 20.31 -9.85 -33.50
CA PRO A 41 19.07 -10.30 -32.88
C PRO A 41 19.20 -10.56 -31.38
N ASP A 42 20.35 -11.06 -30.95
CA ASP A 42 20.60 -11.46 -29.58
C ASP A 42 20.92 -10.27 -28.67
N LEU A 43 21.69 -9.30 -29.15
CA LEU A 43 21.88 -8.02 -28.48
C LEU A 43 20.57 -7.24 -28.34
N THR A 44 19.70 -7.29 -29.35
CA THR A 44 18.37 -6.65 -29.33
C THR A 44 17.45 -7.31 -28.30
N ARG A 45 17.44 -8.64 -28.22
CA ARG A 45 16.67 -9.39 -27.21
C ARG A 45 17.18 -9.12 -25.79
N LEU A 46 18.50 -9.04 -25.59
CA LEU A 46 19.09 -8.68 -24.30
C LEU A 46 18.68 -7.26 -23.85
N ALA A 47 18.78 -6.27 -24.75
CA ALA A 47 18.35 -4.91 -24.46
C ALA A 47 16.85 -4.86 -24.10
N THR A 48 16.02 -5.65 -24.79
CA THR A 48 14.59 -5.79 -24.51
C THR A 48 14.34 -6.39 -23.12
N SER A 49 15.03 -7.47 -22.76
CA SER A 49 14.95 -8.10 -21.43
C SER A 49 15.26 -7.11 -20.30
N TYR A 50 16.36 -6.35 -20.41
CA TYR A 50 16.68 -5.30 -19.43
C TYR A 50 15.64 -4.18 -19.39
N GLY A 51 15.04 -3.84 -20.53
CA GLY A 51 13.93 -2.88 -20.60
C GLY A 51 12.72 -3.35 -19.80
N LEU A 52 12.30 -4.60 -20.00
CA LEU A 52 11.18 -5.22 -19.27
C LEU A 52 11.46 -5.32 -17.78
N ALA A 53 12.66 -5.77 -17.39
CA ALA A 53 13.06 -5.84 -15.98
C ALA A 53 13.06 -4.45 -15.30
N SER A 54 13.57 -3.43 -15.99
CA SER A 54 13.58 -2.04 -15.49
C SER A 54 12.15 -1.50 -15.31
N GLN A 55 11.25 -1.81 -16.24
CA GLN A 55 9.85 -1.42 -16.15
C GLN A 55 9.14 -2.13 -14.98
N ALA A 56 9.33 -3.44 -14.83
CA ALA A 56 8.77 -4.22 -13.73
C ALA A 56 9.18 -3.67 -12.36
N LEU A 57 10.47 -3.35 -12.19
CA LEU A 57 11.00 -2.75 -10.96
C LEU A 57 10.43 -1.33 -10.72
N ALA A 58 10.28 -0.52 -11.76
CA ALA A 58 9.72 0.82 -11.64
C ALA A 58 8.23 0.80 -11.25
N THR A 59 7.46 -0.12 -11.82
CA THR A 59 6.07 -0.36 -11.44
C THR A 59 5.98 -0.83 -9.99
N TYR A 60 6.77 -1.84 -9.60
CA TYR A 60 6.81 -2.33 -8.22
C TYR A 60 7.17 -1.23 -7.22
N ALA A 61 8.17 -0.40 -7.51
CA ALA A 61 8.57 0.70 -6.63
C ALA A 61 7.41 1.69 -6.39
N THR A 62 6.61 1.96 -7.42
CA THR A 62 5.44 2.84 -7.32
C THR A 62 4.34 2.21 -6.48
N GLU A 63 4.03 0.93 -6.73
CA GLU A 63 3.02 0.19 -5.97
C GLU A 63 3.42 0.00 -4.50
N LEU A 64 4.71 -0.24 -4.23
CA LEU A 64 5.26 -0.32 -2.88
C LEU A 64 5.12 1.01 -2.14
N ALA A 65 5.43 2.14 -2.78
CA ALA A 65 5.27 3.46 -2.17
C ALA A 65 3.79 3.72 -1.81
N ALA A 66 2.87 3.43 -2.72
CA ALA A 66 1.44 3.57 -2.47
C ALA A 66 0.94 2.64 -1.34
N ALA A 67 1.43 1.40 -1.28
CA ALA A 67 1.10 0.47 -0.20
C ALA A 67 1.63 0.95 1.16
N GLN A 68 2.85 1.52 1.19
CA GLN A 68 3.41 2.10 2.41
C GLN A 68 2.61 3.33 2.88
N ASP A 69 2.20 4.21 1.96
CA ASP A 69 1.36 5.36 2.29
C ASP A 69 -0.01 4.92 2.85
N ALA A 70 -0.64 3.93 2.23
CA ALA A 70 -1.88 3.34 2.72
C ALA A 70 -1.71 2.71 4.12
N ALA A 71 -0.61 1.99 4.36
CA ALA A 71 -0.31 1.42 5.68
C ALA A 71 -0.08 2.51 6.75
N ARG A 72 0.61 3.61 6.41
CA ARG A 72 0.79 4.76 7.33
C ARG A 72 -0.56 5.42 7.65
N ALA A 73 -1.41 5.63 6.65
CA ALA A 73 -2.73 6.20 6.84
C ALA A 73 -3.62 5.30 7.71
N ALA A 74 -3.59 3.98 7.48
CA ALA A 74 -4.27 3.00 8.31
C ALA A 74 -3.76 3.03 9.77
N GLY A 75 -2.44 3.11 9.97
CA GLY A 75 -1.84 3.26 11.30
C GLY A 75 -2.32 4.53 12.02
N ALA A 76 -2.32 5.68 11.34
CA ALA A 76 -2.83 6.92 11.91
C ALA A 76 -4.32 6.82 12.29
N ALA A 77 -5.15 6.24 11.41
CA ALA A 77 -6.57 6.03 11.68
C ALA A 77 -6.80 5.08 12.87
N ALA A 78 -6.00 4.02 13.01
CA ALA A 78 -6.07 3.11 14.15
C ALA A 78 -5.70 3.80 15.47
N SER A 79 -4.67 4.65 15.46
CA SER A 79 -4.30 5.45 16.64
C SER A 79 -5.42 6.39 17.06
N THR A 80 -5.98 7.17 16.12
CA THR A 80 -7.12 8.06 16.40
C THR A 80 -8.32 7.29 16.93
N ALA A 81 -8.67 6.16 16.30
CA ALA A 81 -9.78 5.31 16.76
C ALA A 81 -9.54 4.76 18.18
N THR A 82 -8.29 4.44 18.53
CA THR A 82 -7.94 3.97 19.88
C THR A 82 -8.09 5.09 20.90
N GLU A 83 -7.57 6.29 20.61
CA GLU A 83 -7.72 7.47 21.47
C GLU A 83 -9.19 7.84 21.67
N ASP A 84 -10.01 7.79 20.61
CA ASP A 84 -11.44 8.06 20.67
C ASP A 84 -12.18 7.04 21.53
N ARG A 85 -11.84 5.75 21.40
CA ARG A 85 -12.40 4.68 22.25
C ARG A 85 -12.03 4.90 23.71
N ASP A 86 -10.78 5.23 24.01
CA ASP A 86 -10.30 5.41 25.38
C ASP A 86 -10.94 6.66 26.03
N ARG A 87 -11.11 7.74 25.25
CA ARG A 87 -11.88 8.93 25.67
C ARG A 87 -13.33 8.58 25.95
N ALA A 88 -14.00 7.88 25.03
CA ALA A 88 -15.38 7.43 25.21
C ALA A 88 -15.55 6.52 26.43
N GLY A 89 -14.57 5.65 26.71
CA GLY A 89 -14.53 4.85 27.94
C GLY A 89 -14.49 5.71 29.20
N THR A 90 -13.59 6.70 29.23
CA THR A 90 -13.47 7.64 30.36
C THR A 90 -14.75 8.46 30.57
N ASP A 91 -15.35 8.95 29.49
CA ASP A 91 -16.59 9.72 29.52
C ASP A 91 -17.75 8.86 30.04
N ARG A 92 -17.83 7.60 29.60
CA ARG A 92 -18.83 6.64 30.06
C ARG A 92 -18.67 6.37 31.55
N ASP A 93 -17.46 6.07 32.02
CA ASP A 93 -17.21 5.73 33.42
C ASP A 93 -17.52 6.92 34.35
N THR A 94 -17.20 8.13 33.90
CA THR A 94 -17.58 9.39 34.58
C THR A 94 -19.09 9.55 34.63
N ALA A 95 -19.79 9.40 33.49
CA ALA A 95 -21.24 9.52 33.43
C ALA A 95 -21.96 8.44 34.25
N GLU A 96 -21.43 7.22 34.33
CA GLU A 96 -21.96 6.15 35.19
C GLU A 96 -21.74 6.45 36.68
N SER A 97 -20.62 7.10 37.03
CA SER A 97 -20.37 7.59 38.39
C SER A 97 -21.35 8.70 38.77
N ASP A 98 -21.54 9.69 37.89
CA ASP A 98 -22.49 10.79 38.08
C ASP A 98 -23.92 10.25 38.26
N ALA A 99 -24.34 9.29 37.42
CA ALA A 99 -25.66 8.67 37.52
C ALA A 99 -25.86 7.98 38.88
N ARG A 100 -24.84 7.27 39.39
CA ARG A 100 -24.87 6.65 40.72
C ARG A 100 -24.96 7.69 41.83
N GLN A 101 -24.18 8.77 41.74
CA GLN A 101 -24.20 9.87 42.70
C GLN A 101 -25.57 10.55 42.74
N HIS A 102 -26.15 10.86 41.59
CA HIS A 102 -27.48 11.48 41.49
C HIS A 102 -28.59 10.54 41.95
N SER A 103 -28.48 9.24 41.70
CA SER A 103 -29.40 8.24 42.27
C SER A 103 -29.36 8.23 43.81
N ALA A 104 -28.17 8.31 44.41
CA ALA A 104 -28.03 8.39 45.86
C ALA A 104 -28.57 9.70 46.42
N ALA A 105 -28.31 10.82 45.75
CA ALA A 105 -28.85 12.14 46.13
C ALA A 105 -30.38 12.19 46.08
N ALA A 106 -31.00 11.56 45.07
CA ALA A 106 -32.45 11.46 44.97
C ALA A 106 -33.05 10.68 46.14
N ALA A 107 -32.45 9.53 46.49
CA ALA A 107 -32.88 8.72 47.63
C ALA A 107 -32.74 9.47 48.96
N ASP A 108 -31.64 10.19 49.16
CA ASP A 108 -31.41 10.99 50.37
C ASP A 108 -32.39 12.18 50.49
N ALA A 109 -32.68 12.86 49.38
CA ALA A 109 -33.70 13.92 49.36
C ALA A 109 -35.11 13.39 49.68
N GLN A 110 -35.44 12.18 49.20
CA GLN A 110 -36.70 11.50 49.56
C GLN A 110 -36.79 11.21 51.06
N LEU A 111 -35.70 10.72 51.68
CA LEU A 111 -35.64 10.49 53.13
C LEU A 111 -35.81 11.79 53.93
N ARG A 112 -35.31 12.90 53.39
CA ARG A 112 -35.45 14.24 53.98
C ARG A 112 -36.81 14.91 53.69
N LEU A 113 -37.73 14.23 52.99
CA LEU A 113 -39.02 14.77 52.55
C LEU A 113 -38.88 16.05 51.71
N ASP A 114 -37.82 16.13 50.91
CA ASP A 114 -37.55 17.23 49.98
C ASP A 114 -37.91 16.79 48.54
N PRO A 115 -39.18 16.97 48.11
CA PRO A 115 -39.61 16.52 46.79
C PRO A 115 -38.95 17.28 45.65
N VAL A 116 -38.56 18.54 45.86
CA VAL A 116 -37.90 19.36 44.84
C VAL A 116 -36.46 18.87 44.64
N GLY A 117 -35.72 18.66 45.73
CA GLY A 117 -34.38 18.07 45.67
C GLY A 117 -34.35 16.67 45.05
N ALA A 118 -35.36 15.85 45.36
CA ALA A 118 -35.49 14.52 44.76
C ALA A 118 -35.72 14.58 43.24
N GLN A 119 -36.59 15.49 42.78
CA GLN A 119 -36.88 15.65 41.36
C GLN A 119 -35.69 16.23 40.57
N ASP A 120 -34.97 17.19 41.13
CA ASP A 120 -33.77 17.78 40.54
C ASP A 120 -32.63 16.76 40.44
N ALA A 121 -32.41 15.95 41.47
CA ALA A 121 -31.44 14.85 41.42
C ALA A 121 -31.81 13.80 40.37
N GLU A 122 -33.10 13.47 40.21
CA GLU A 122 -33.58 12.52 39.21
C GLU A 122 -33.39 13.04 37.77
N LEU A 123 -33.61 14.34 37.53
CA LEU A 123 -33.32 14.97 36.25
C LEU A 123 -31.82 14.85 35.90
N ARG A 124 -30.93 15.19 36.84
CA ARG A 124 -29.49 15.04 36.61
C ARG A 124 -29.06 13.59 36.41
N ARG A 125 -29.71 12.64 37.08
CA ARG A 125 -29.51 11.20 36.86
C ARG A 125 -29.88 10.81 35.43
N SER A 126 -31.03 11.28 34.94
CA SER A 126 -31.47 11.06 33.56
C SER A 126 -30.46 11.62 32.55
N ASP A 127 -29.99 12.85 32.76
CA ASP A 127 -28.98 13.47 31.89
C ASP A 127 -27.65 12.70 31.90
N ALA A 128 -27.22 12.22 33.07
CA ALA A 128 -26.05 11.36 33.19
C ALA A 128 -26.23 10.04 32.42
N LEU A 129 -27.39 9.40 32.50
CA LEU A 129 -27.68 8.18 31.73
C LEU A 129 -27.72 8.44 30.22
N GLN A 130 -28.20 9.61 29.78
CA GLN A 130 -28.11 10.00 28.38
C GLN A 130 -26.65 10.14 27.93
N ARG A 131 -25.79 10.75 28.76
CA ARG A 131 -24.34 10.80 28.49
C ARG A 131 -23.69 9.42 28.40
N VAL A 132 -24.08 8.46 29.26
CA VAL A 132 -23.63 7.06 29.17
C VAL A 132 -23.97 6.47 27.80
N ASN A 133 -25.20 6.66 27.32
CA ASN A 133 -25.62 6.14 26.02
C ASN A 133 -24.84 6.78 24.86
N THR A 134 -24.61 8.09 24.91
CA THR A 134 -23.79 8.80 23.93
C THR A 134 -22.35 8.27 23.92
N ALA A 135 -21.75 8.09 25.09
CA ALA A 135 -20.39 7.56 25.21
C ALA A 135 -20.27 6.13 24.70
N ARG A 136 -21.29 5.27 24.92
CA ARG A 136 -21.35 3.93 24.31
C ARG A 136 -21.40 3.99 22.79
N ALA A 137 -22.25 4.83 22.22
CA ALA A 137 -22.33 4.99 20.77
C ALA A 137 -21.00 5.49 20.16
N ALA A 138 -20.29 6.38 20.87
CA ALA A 138 -18.97 6.84 20.48
C ALA A 138 -17.92 5.71 20.53
N ALA A 139 -17.95 4.86 21.56
CA ALA A 139 -17.08 3.69 21.64
C ALA A 139 -17.35 2.70 20.50
N ASP A 140 -18.62 2.39 20.20
CA ASP A 140 -19.00 1.52 19.08
C ASP A 140 -18.56 2.10 17.72
N GLN A 141 -18.61 3.42 17.57
CA GLN A 141 -18.08 4.09 16.38
C GLN A 141 -16.56 3.96 16.30
N ALA A 142 -15.85 4.18 17.39
CA ALA A 142 -14.40 4.05 17.46
C ALA A 142 -13.95 2.61 17.14
N GLU A 143 -14.64 1.59 17.65
CA GLU A 143 -14.39 0.18 17.34
C GLU A 143 -14.60 -0.13 15.85
N ARG A 144 -15.67 0.39 15.24
CA ARG A 144 -15.90 0.25 13.80
C ARG A 144 -14.80 0.90 12.97
N SER A 145 -14.34 2.08 13.39
CA SER A 145 -13.21 2.78 12.75
C SER A 145 -11.91 2.00 12.88
N LEU A 146 -11.64 1.39 14.05
CA LEU A 146 -10.46 0.55 14.27
C LEU A 146 -10.51 -0.70 13.36
N ALA A 147 -11.65 -1.37 13.27
CA ALA A 147 -11.82 -2.52 12.38
C ALA A 147 -11.66 -2.13 10.89
N ALA A 148 -12.09 -0.93 10.50
CA ALA A 148 -11.86 -0.41 9.15
C ALA A 148 -10.37 -0.11 8.90
N ALA A 149 -9.68 0.49 9.87
CA ALA A 149 -8.25 0.74 9.78
C ALA A 149 -7.44 -0.57 9.65
N GLN A 150 -7.82 -1.60 10.40
CA GLN A 150 -7.21 -2.94 10.28
C GLN A 150 -7.40 -3.53 8.88
N ARG A 151 -8.62 -3.52 8.33
CA ARG A 151 -8.87 -3.97 6.95
C ARG A 151 -8.04 -3.21 5.93
N ASN A 152 -7.92 -1.89 6.08
CA ASN A 152 -7.11 -1.07 5.17
C ASN A 152 -5.61 -1.43 5.27
N ALA A 153 -5.11 -1.76 6.46
CA ALA A 153 -3.74 -2.23 6.65
C ALA A 153 -3.51 -3.60 5.98
N ASP A 154 -4.45 -4.53 6.13
CA ASP A 154 -4.41 -5.85 5.49
C ASP A 154 -4.46 -5.73 3.96
N GLU A 155 -5.33 -4.86 3.43
CA GLU A 155 -5.39 -4.56 2.00
C GLU A 155 -4.09 -3.95 1.47
N ALA A 156 -3.46 -3.05 2.23
CA ALA A 156 -2.17 -2.48 1.86
C ALA A 156 -1.07 -3.55 1.82
N ALA A 157 -1.06 -4.47 2.78
CA ALA A 157 -0.14 -5.61 2.79
C ALA A 157 -0.39 -6.54 1.59
N ALA A 158 -1.64 -6.89 1.31
CA ALA A 158 -2.01 -7.74 0.18
C ALA A 158 -1.62 -7.10 -1.17
N ARG A 159 -1.80 -5.78 -1.32
CA ARG A 159 -1.37 -5.05 -2.52
C ARG A 159 0.14 -5.09 -2.69
N ARG A 160 0.91 -4.88 -1.62
CA ARG A 160 2.37 -5.01 -1.64
C ARG A 160 2.80 -6.40 -2.08
N ASP A 161 2.20 -7.44 -1.52
CA ASP A 161 2.60 -8.82 -1.81
C ASP A 161 2.21 -9.23 -3.24
N ALA A 162 1.05 -8.77 -3.74
CA ALA A 162 0.66 -8.95 -5.13
C ALA A 162 1.60 -8.21 -6.11
N ALA A 163 1.99 -6.98 -5.78
CA ALA A 163 2.96 -6.19 -6.54
C ALA A 163 4.31 -6.90 -6.60
N ALA A 164 4.80 -7.42 -5.47
CA ALA A 164 6.04 -8.16 -5.39
C ALA A 164 5.99 -9.45 -6.23
N ALA A 165 4.92 -10.24 -6.10
CA ALA A 165 4.74 -11.47 -6.86
C ALA A 165 4.67 -11.20 -8.37
N ARG A 166 4.04 -10.10 -8.79
CA ARG A 166 4.02 -9.66 -10.18
C ARG A 166 5.42 -9.28 -10.66
N CYS A 167 6.14 -8.48 -9.89
CA CYS A 167 7.51 -8.07 -10.21
C CYS A 167 8.43 -9.27 -10.40
N ILE A 168 8.36 -10.26 -9.50
CA ILE A 168 9.14 -11.50 -9.59
C ILE A 168 8.84 -12.24 -10.91
N ARG A 169 7.56 -12.44 -11.25
CA ARG A 169 7.19 -13.09 -12.53
C ARG A 169 7.72 -12.33 -13.75
N GLU A 170 7.56 -11.01 -13.78
CA GLU A 170 8.03 -10.18 -14.89
C GLU A 170 9.58 -10.20 -15.00
N LEU A 171 10.29 -10.30 -13.86
CA LEU A 171 11.74 -10.47 -13.84
C LEU A 171 12.17 -11.87 -14.31
N ASP A 172 11.46 -12.93 -13.91
CA ASP A 172 11.73 -14.31 -14.35
C ASP A 172 11.49 -14.47 -15.86
N GLU A 173 10.44 -13.86 -16.40
CA GLU A 173 10.16 -13.81 -17.84
C GLU A 173 11.28 -13.06 -18.59
N ALA A 174 11.72 -11.92 -18.06
CA ALA A 174 12.84 -11.18 -18.61
C ALA A 174 14.16 -11.98 -18.54
N SER A 175 14.40 -12.70 -17.44
CA SER A 175 15.61 -13.53 -17.26
C SER A 175 15.61 -14.75 -18.17
N THR A 176 14.48 -15.44 -18.31
CA THR A 176 14.35 -16.61 -19.20
C THR A 176 14.64 -16.23 -20.66
N ALA A 177 14.19 -15.03 -21.08
CA ALA A 177 14.56 -14.49 -22.39
C ALA A 177 16.09 -14.25 -22.51
N GLY A 178 16.76 -13.88 -21.42
CA GLY A 178 18.21 -13.72 -21.32
C GLY A 178 19.03 -15.01 -21.24
N ASP A 179 18.52 -16.06 -20.60
CA ASP A 179 19.21 -17.36 -20.49
C ASP A 179 19.08 -18.19 -21.77
N ALA A 180 17.93 -18.10 -22.45
CA ALA A 180 17.76 -18.67 -23.79
C ALA A 180 18.75 -18.09 -24.80
N LEU A 181 19.12 -16.81 -24.63
CA LEU A 181 20.19 -16.17 -25.40
C LEU A 181 21.55 -16.79 -25.08
N ARG A 182 21.93 -16.88 -23.81
CA ARG A 182 23.23 -17.45 -23.42
C ARG A 182 23.42 -18.88 -23.93
N GLY A 183 22.38 -19.72 -23.83
CA GLY A 183 22.42 -21.09 -24.33
C GLY A 183 22.56 -21.21 -25.86
N ALA A 184 22.10 -20.22 -26.63
CA ALA A 184 22.30 -20.18 -28.07
C ALA A 184 23.75 -19.82 -28.45
N TRP A 185 24.42 -19.00 -27.64
CA TRP A 185 25.81 -18.60 -27.85
C TRP A 185 26.82 -19.67 -27.42
N ASP A 186 26.52 -20.44 -26.37
CA ASP A 186 27.39 -21.53 -25.90
C ASP A 186 27.32 -22.78 -26.82
N ALA A 187 26.36 -22.85 -27.73
CA ALA A 187 26.20 -23.92 -28.73
C ALA A 187 26.98 -23.68 -30.03
N PHE A 188 27.68 -22.54 -30.13
CA PHE A 188 28.55 -22.14 -31.23
C PHE A 188 30.03 -22.26 -30.84
#